data_AF-A0A9E3WN70-F1
#
_entry.id   AF-A0A9E3WN70-F1
#
_cell.length_a   1.000
_cell.length_b   1.000
_cell.length_c   1.000
_cell.angle_alpha   90.00
_cell.angle_beta   90.00
_cell.angle_gamma   90.00
#
_symmetry.space_group_name_H-M   'P 1'
#
loop_
_entity.id
_entity.type
_entity.pdbx_description
1 polymer ?
#
loop_
_entity_poly.entity_id
_entity_poly.type
_entity_poly.pdbx_seq_one_letter_code
_entity_poly.pdbx_strand_id
1 'polypeptide(L)'
;MNRQPPERCVSLACRQKRRGAALMMALFVMTICTMLVITILDTQTLQFTALRNTVDYDRARYLAESGIQHALAFIEQDYDLIGIDKYDVPWTNAPDSNSQYMADLSEGGNGTVIIAAQGRSGNFTRRLEITIKMGG
;
A
#
# COMPACT_ATOMS: atom_id res chain seq x y z
N MET A 1 21.84 79.81 -42.07
CA MET A 1 21.04 79.81 -40.82
C MET A 1 20.67 78.37 -40.51
N ASN A 2 21.31 77.82 -39.48
CA ASN A 2 21.41 76.39 -39.17
C ASN A 2 20.39 76.04 -38.07
N ARG A 3 19.56 75.00 -38.24
CA ARG A 3 18.70 74.45 -37.17
C ARG A 3 18.85 72.93 -37.14
N GLN A 4 19.67 72.44 -36.21
CA GLN A 4 19.70 71.03 -35.80
C GLN A 4 18.52 70.75 -34.85
N PRO A 5 17.84 69.59 -34.96
CA PRO A 5 16.86 69.15 -33.98
C PRO A 5 17.54 68.50 -32.76
N PRO A 6 16.93 68.60 -31.56
CA PRO A 6 17.51 68.10 -30.33
C PRO A 6 17.47 66.58 -30.19
N GLU A 7 18.41 66.12 -29.38
CA GLU A 7 18.87 64.76 -29.17
C GLU A 7 17.81 63.82 -28.57
N ARG A 8 17.81 62.58 -29.06
CA ARG A 8 17.07 61.45 -28.51
C ARG A 8 17.67 61.00 -27.18
N CYS A 9 17.13 61.51 -26.07
CA CYS A 9 17.44 61.01 -24.73
C CYS A 9 16.33 60.06 -24.22
N VAL A 10 16.12 58.93 -24.91
CA VAL A 10 15.16 57.90 -24.48
C VAL A 10 15.70 56.50 -24.80
N SER A 11 16.62 55.95 -24.00
CA SER A 11 16.96 54.53 -24.18
C SER A 11 17.45 53.76 -22.94
N LEU A 12 18.01 54.43 -21.92
CA LEU A 12 18.60 53.70 -20.78
C LEU A 12 17.57 53.31 -19.70
N ALA A 13 16.67 54.24 -19.31
CA ALA A 13 15.67 53.96 -18.27
C ALA A 13 14.67 52.86 -18.65
N CYS A 14 14.31 52.75 -19.94
CA CYS A 14 13.38 51.73 -20.43
C CYS A 14 14.01 50.32 -20.45
N ARG A 15 15.34 50.24 -20.64
CA ARG A 15 16.08 48.97 -20.66
C ARG A 15 16.25 48.38 -19.25
N GLN A 16 16.39 49.23 -18.24
CA GLN A 16 16.50 48.83 -16.83
C GLN A 16 15.16 48.32 -16.28
N LYS A 17 14.02 48.95 -16.63
CA LYS A 17 12.67 48.46 -16.30
C LYS A 17 12.38 47.06 -16.87
N ARG A 18 12.84 46.76 -18.09
CA ARG A 18 12.69 45.43 -18.70
C ARG A 18 13.51 44.35 -17.99
N ARG A 19 14.68 44.68 -17.43
CA ARG A 19 15.50 43.73 -16.66
C ARG A 19 14.84 43.33 -15.33
N GLY A 20 14.22 44.28 -14.63
CA GLY A 20 13.48 43.99 -13.40
C GLY A 20 12.28 43.07 -13.64
N ALA A 21 11.49 43.35 -14.68
CA ALA A 21 10.34 42.51 -15.04
C ALA A 21 10.75 41.08 -15.47
N ALA A 22 11.86 40.94 -16.20
CA ALA A 22 12.39 39.63 -16.60
C ALA A 22 12.85 38.80 -15.39
N LEU A 23 13.49 39.44 -14.41
CA LEU A 23 13.92 38.76 -13.18
C LEU A 23 12.72 38.31 -12.34
N MET A 24 11.70 39.16 -12.20
CA MET A 24 10.47 38.79 -11.49
C MET A 24 9.74 37.62 -12.17
N MET A 25 9.66 37.62 -13.51
CA MET A 25 9.09 36.49 -14.25
C MET A 25 9.92 35.21 -14.10
N ALA A 26 11.25 35.31 -14.12
CA ALA A 26 12.12 34.16 -13.91
C ALA A 26 11.94 33.56 -12.50
N LEU A 27 11.88 34.41 -11.47
CA LEU A 27 11.60 33.95 -10.10
C LEU A 27 10.21 33.34 -10.00
N PHE A 28 9.20 33.96 -10.61
CA PHE A 28 7.83 33.44 -10.61
C PHE A 28 7.75 32.04 -11.23
N VAL A 29 8.31 31.86 -12.43
CA VAL A 29 8.37 30.55 -13.09
C VAL A 29 9.17 29.55 -12.26
N MET A 30 10.31 29.96 -11.69
CA MET A 30 11.12 29.09 -10.83
C MET A 30 10.32 28.62 -9.61
N THR A 31 9.55 29.50 -8.97
CA THR A 31 8.69 29.15 -7.81
C THR A 31 7.56 28.19 -8.19
N ILE A 32 6.92 28.40 -9.33
CA ILE A 32 5.87 27.49 -9.83
C ILE A 32 6.48 26.11 -10.11
N CYS A 33 7.63 26.06 -10.79
CA CYS A 33 8.31 24.80 -11.08
C CYS A 33 8.73 24.08 -9.79
N THR A 34 9.22 24.78 -8.77
CA THR A 34 9.57 24.15 -7.49
C THR A 34 8.35 23.61 -6.77
N MET A 35 7.24 24.35 -6.73
CA MET A 35 5.99 23.84 -6.15
C MET A 35 5.48 22.60 -6.89
N LEU A 36 5.50 22.60 -8.23
CA LEU A 36 5.12 21.43 -9.01
C LEU A 36 5.98 20.21 -8.66
N VAL A 37 7.30 20.36 -8.58
CA VAL A 37 8.20 19.25 -8.22
C VAL A 37 7.92 18.73 -6.82
N ILE A 38 7.71 19.61 -5.83
CA ILE A 38 7.39 19.20 -4.46
C ILE A 38 6.07 18.41 -4.45
N THR A 39 5.03 18.90 -5.11
CA THR A 39 3.73 18.20 -5.15
C THR A 39 3.83 16.82 -5.82
N ILE A 40 4.67 16.66 -6.84
CA ILE A 40 4.90 15.37 -7.49
C ILE A 40 5.63 14.41 -6.53
N LEU A 41 6.66 14.88 -5.84
CA LEU A 41 7.40 14.07 -4.87
C LEU A 41 6.48 13.61 -3.72
N ASP A 42 5.67 14.51 -3.16
CA ASP A 42 4.71 14.17 -2.12
C ASP A 42 3.69 13.13 -2.62
N THR A 43 3.20 13.28 -3.85
CA THR A 43 2.26 12.33 -4.44
C THR A 43 2.89 10.95 -4.64
N GLN A 44 4.14 10.89 -5.10
CA GLN A 44 4.85 9.62 -5.30
C GLN A 44 5.10 8.89 -3.98
N THR A 45 5.48 9.61 -2.92
CA THR A 45 5.70 8.99 -1.60
C THR A 45 4.41 8.40 -1.01
N LEU A 46 3.27 9.09 -1.19
CA LEU A 46 1.96 8.58 -0.81
C LEU A 46 1.58 7.33 -1.61
N GLN A 47 1.75 7.34 -2.93
CA GLN A 47 1.46 6.18 -3.77
C GLN A 47 2.31 4.97 -3.39
N PHE A 48 3.61 5.17 -3.12
CA PHE A 48 4.49 4.08 -2.71
C PHE A 48 4.07 3.46 -1.37
N THR A 49 3.66 4.29 -0.41
CA THR A 49 3.17 3.80 0.88
C THR A 49 1.85 3.04 0.73
N ALA A 50 0.93 3.55 -0.09
CA ALA A 50 -0.33 2.87 -0.38
C ALA A 50 -0.10 1.50 -1.05
N LEU A 51 0.80 1.44 -2.04
CA LEU A 51 1.13 0.18 -2.71
C LEU A 51 1.71 -0.86 -1.76
N ARG A 52 2.63 -0.47 -0.87
CA ARG A 52 3.18 -1.37 0.14
C ARG A 52 2.09 -1.92 1.07
N ASN A 53 1.20 -1.05 1.54
CA ASN A 53 0.09 -1.47 2.40
C ASN A 53 -0.83 -2.47 1.68
N THR A 54 -1.14 -2.24 0.40
CA THR A 54 -1.98 -3.17 -0.39
C THR A 54 -1.28 -4.52 -0.59
N VAL A 55 0.01 -4.53 -0.88
CA VAL A 55 0.77 -5.78 -1.05
C VAL A 55 0.81 -6.58 0.25
N ASP A 56 1.13 -5.95 1.38
CA ASP A 56 1.18 -6.63 2.67
C ASP A 56 -0.21 -7.11 3.12
N TYR A 57 -1.25 -6.34 2.78
CA TYR A 57 -2.64 -6.72 3.00
C TYR A 57 -3.03 -7.98 2.24
N ASP A 58 -2.76 -8.01 0.93
CA ASP A 58 -3.09 -9.15 0.08
C ASP A 58 -2.28 -10.37 0.51
N ARG A 59 -1.02 -10.17 0.88
CA ARG A 59 -0.17 -11.23 1.40
C ARG A 59 -0.70 -11.82 2.70
N ALA A 60 -1.14 -10.99 3.65
CA ALA A 60 -1.78 -11.46 4.88
C ALA A 60 -3.04 -12.30 4.59
N ARG A 61 -3.81 -11.92 3.56
CA ARG A 61 -4.97 -12.71 3.10
C ARG A 61 -4.55 -14.07 2.52
N TYR A 62 -3.58 -14.11 1.61
CA TYR A 62 -3.09 -15.36 1.03
C TYR A 62 -2.55 -16.33 2.08
N LEU A 63 -1.92 -15.82 3.14
CA LEU A 63 -1.45 -16.62 4.27
C LEU A 63 -2.60 -17.19 5.09
N ALA A 64 -3.65 -16.41 5.33
CA ALA A 64 -4.85 -16.91 5.99
C ALA A 64 -5.53 -18.01 5.13
N GLU A 65 -5.60 -17.83 3.81
CA GLU A 65 -6.12 -18.86 2.89
C GLU A 65 -5.27 -20.14 2.93
N SER A 66 -3.94 -20.00 3.04
CA SER A 66 -3.03 -21.14 3.19
C SER A 66 -3.27 -21.90 4.50
N GLY A 67 -3.54 -21.18 5.61
CA GLY A 67 -3.93 -21.81 6.88
C GLY A 67 -5.22 -22.61 6.77
N ILE A 68 -6.23 -22.07 6.06
CA ILE A 68 -7.47 -22.81 5.77
C ILE A 68 -7.19 -24.09 5.00
N GLN A 69 -6.40 -24.00 3.92
CA GLN A 69 -6.09 -25.16 3.08
C GLN A 69 -5.29 -26.22 3.85
N HIS A 70 -4.41 -25.80 4.75
CA HIS A 70 -3.67 -26.71 5.62
C HIS A 70 -4.60 -27.43 6.60
N ALA A 71 -5.52 -26.72 7.26
CA ALA A 71 -6.53 -27.32 8.13
C ALA A 71 -7.46 -28.27 7.37
N LEU A 72 -7.87 -27.90 6.15
CA LEU A 72 -8.65 -28.76 5.26
C LEU A 72 -7.92 -30.06 4.91
N ALA A 73 -6.63 -29.99 4.60
CA ALA A 73 -5.84 -31.18 4.31
C ALA A 73 -5.77 -32.16 5.51
N PHE A 74 -5.74 -31.65 6.74
CA PHE A 74 -5.82 -32.50 7.93
C PHE A 74 -7.18 -33.18 8.07
N ILE A 75 -8.27 -32.43 7.84
CA ILE A 75 -9.64 -32.96 7.87
C ILE A 75 -9.84 -34.03 6.79
N GLU A 76 -9.29 -33.85 5.60
CA GLU A 76 -9.37 -34.84 4.51
C GLU A 76 -8.63 -36.14 4.85
N GLN A 77 -7.57 -36.06 5.65
CA GLN A 77 -6.78 -37.22 6.05
C GLN A 77 -7.43 -38.02 7.18
N ASP A 78 -8.11 -37.36 8.12
CA ASP A 78 -8.83 -38.00 9.23
C ASP A 78 -10.23 -37.39 9.38
N TYR A 79 -11.20 -38.04 8.75
CA TYR A 79 -12.59 -37.57 8.71
C TYR A 79 -13.34 -37.80 10.05
N ASP A 80 -12.88 -38.75 10.87
CA ASP A 80 -13.55 -39.07 12.14
C ASP A 80 -13.22 -38.06 13.25
N LEU A 81 -12.25 -37.15 13.03
CA LEU A 81 -11.82 -36.03 13.87
C LEU A 81 -12.14 -36.21 15.37
N ILE A 82 -11.63 -37.29 15.98
CA ILE A 82 -11.79 -37.53 17.41
C ILE A 82 -10.89 -36.57 18.17
N GLY A 83 -11.45 -35.42 18.56
CA GLY A 83 -10.77 -34.33 19.27
C GLY A 83 -10.28 -33.23 18.33
N ILE A 84 -11.22 -32.46 17.79
CA ILE A 84 -10.99 -31.36 16.84
C ILE A 84 -9.97 -30.34 17.35
N ASP A 85 -9.95 -30.09 18.67
CA ASP A 85 -9.00 -29.22 19.36
C ASP A 85 -7.52 -29.66 19.25
N LYS A 86 -7.24 -30.89 18.78
CA LYS A 86 -5.87 -31.40 18.60
C LYS A 86 -5.29 -31.11 17.22
N TYR A 87 -6.10 -30.63 16.28
CA TYR A 87 -5.72 -30.46 14.88
C TYR A 87 -5.43 -29.00 14.50
N ASP A 88 -5.29 -28.11 15.50
CA ASP A 88 -4.87 -26.73 15.27
C ASP A 88 -3.50 -26.68 14.59
N VAL A 89 -3.41 -25.85 13.55
CA VAL A 89 -2.16 -25.54 12.87
C VAL A 89 -1.48 -24.42 13.66
N PRO A 90 -0.38 -24.71 14.38
CA PRO A 90 0.33 -23.67 15.11
C PRO A 90 0.94 -22.66 14.14
N TRP A 91 1.37 -21.52 14.67
CA TRP A 91 2.08 -20.50 13.89
C TRP A 91 3.22 -21.11 13.09
N THR A 92 3.01 -21.20 11.78
CA THR A 92 3.91 -21.80 10.82
C THR A 92 4.49 -20.69 9.96
N ASN A 93 5.82 -20.66 9.84
CA ASN A 93 6.49 -19.71 8.98
C ASN A 93 6.23 -20.07 7.52
N ALA A 94 5.83 -19.08 6.74
CA ALA A 94 5.84 -19.19 5.29
C ALA A 94 7.30 -19.28 4.79
N PRO A 95 7.53 -19.66 3.52
CA PRO A 95 8.89 -19.71 2.96
C PRO A 95 9.64 -18.38 3.03
N ASP A 96 8.94 -17.25 3.19
CA ASP A 96 9.54 -15.97 3.52
C ASP A 96 9.67 -15.76 5.03
N SER A 97 10.81 -15.21 5.44
CA SER A 97 11.23 -15.15 6.84
C SER A 97 10.38 -14.28 7.78
N ASN A 98 9.42 -13.49 7.27
CA ASN A 98 8.65 -12.52 8.06
C ASN A 98 7.13 -12.71 7.97
N SER A 99 6.66 -13.81 7.38
CA SER A 99 5.25 -14.11 7.27
C SER A 99 4.90 -15.42 7.95
N GLN A 100 3.77 -15.42 8.64
CA GLN A 100 3.31 -16.58 9.40
C GLN A 100 1.84 -16.80 9.17
N TYR A 101 1.39 -18.04 9.29
CA TYR A 101 -0.02 -18.39 9.31
C TYR A 101 -0.31 -19.41 10.41
N MET A 102 -1.55 -19.44 10.85
CA MET A 102 -2.10 -20.43 11.80
C MET A 102 -3.53 -20.74 11.38
N ALA A 103 -4.07 -21.85 11.87
CA ALA A 103 -5.48 -22.17 11.75
C ALA A 103 -5.95 -22.91 12.99
N ASP A 104 -7.06 -22.42 13.55
CA ASP A 104 -7.73 -23.04 14.69
C ASP A 104 -8.98 -23.75 14.17
N LEU A 105 -9.19 -24.99 14.61
CA LEU A 105 -10.37 -25.77 14.30
C LEU A 105 -11.26 -25.81 15.55
N SER A 106 -12.56 -25.63 15.35
CA SER A 106 -13.53 -25.71 16.44
C SER A 106 -14.81 -26.40 15.98
N GLU A 107 -15.46 -27.11 16.90
CA GLU A 107 -16.76 -27.71 16.64
C GLU A 107 -17.84 -26.65 16.43
N GLY A 108 -18.54 -26.76 15.30
CA GLY A 108 -19.78 -26.04 15.04
C GLY A 108 -21.00 -26.89 15.35
N GLY A 109 -22.18 -26.26 15.38
CA GLY A 109 -23.45 -26.97 15.55
C GLY A 109 -23.79 -27.86 14.36
N ASN A 110 -24.62 -28.90 14.57
CA ASN A 110 -25.16 -29.76 13.50
C ASN A 110 -24.11 -30.52 12.67
N GLY A 111 -23.01 -30.96 13.29
CA GLY A 111 -21.95 -31.70 12.58
C GLY A 111 -21.16 -30.81 11.62
N THR A 112 -21.03 -29.53 11.94
CA THR A 112 -20.16 -28.61 11.20
C THR A 112 -18.85 -28.41 11.94
N VAL A 113 -17.80 -28.08 11.21
CA VAL A 113 -16.51 -27.66 11.75
C VAL A 113 -16.25 -26.24 11.28
N ILE A 114 -15.83 -25.39 12.21
CA ILE A 114 -15.44 -24.01 11.94
C ILE A 114 -13.92 -23.96 11.91
N ILE A 115 -13.36 -23.49 10.79
CA ILE A 115 -11.93 -23.27 10.63
C ILE A 115 -11.69 -21.76 10.65
N ALA A 116 -10.96 -21.29 11.65
CA ALA A 116 -10.54 -19.90 11.77
C ALA A 116 -9.03 -19.80 11.49
N ALA A 117 -8.66 -19.31 10.31
CA ALA A 117 -7.26 -19.14 9.94
C ALA A 117 -6.82 -17.68 10.08
N GLN A 118 -5.58 -17.49 10.49
CA GLN A 118 -4.95 -16.17 10.56
C GLN A 118 -3.66 -16.15 9.75
N GLY A 119 -3.49 -15.10 8.95
CA GLY A 119 -2.28 -14.83 8.21
C GLY A 119 -1.69 -13.50 8.64
N ARG A 120 -0.38 -13.48 8.91
CA ARG A 120 0.36 -12.30 9.32
C ARG A 120 1.49 -12.02 8.32
N SER A 121 1.53 -10.80 7.79
CA SER A 121 2.66 -10.30 7.01
C SER A 121 3.05 -8.91 7.49
N GLY A 122 4.26 -8.78 8.04
CA GLY A 122 4.71 -7.54 8.68
C GLY A 122 3.80 -7.10 9.83
N ASN A 123 3.16 -5.93 9.66
CA ASN A 123 2.22 -5.35 10.62
C ASN A 123 0.74 -5.66 10.32
N PHE A 124 0.46 -6.34 9.21
CA PHE A 124 -0.90 -6.68 8.83
C PHE A 124 -1.23 -8.10 9.27
N THR A 125 -2.39 -8.24 9.92
CA THR A 125 -2.96 -9.53 10.29
C THR A 125 -4.36 -9.62 9.69
N ARG A 126 -4.66 -10.77 9.07
CA ARG A 126 -5.95 -11.08 8.47
C ARG A 126 -6.45 -12.38 9.07
N ARG A 127 -7.74 -12.39 9.44
CA ARG A 127 -8.44 -13.60 9.86
C ARG A 127 -9.50 -13.93 8.82
N LEU A 128 -9.53 -15.19 8.42
CA LEU A 128 -10.57 -15.78 7.58
C LEU A 128 -11.21 -16.91 8.37
N GLU A 129 -12.52 -17.05 8.22
CA GLU A 129 -13.28 -18.07 8.91
C GLU A 129 -14.19 -18.76 7.89
N ILE A 130 -14.18 -20.08 7.89
CA ILE A 130 -15.07 -20.89 7.07
C ILE A 130 -15.75 -21.94 7.93
N THR A 131 -16.98 -22.29 7.56
CA THR A 131 -17.73 -23.37 8.18
C THR A 131 -17.96 -24.45 7.16
N ILE A 132 -17.56 -25.67 7.49
CA ILE A 132 -17.68 -26.84 6.63
C ILE A 132 -18.64 -27.81 7.30
N LYS A 133 -19.53 -28.42 6.51
CA LYS A 133 -20.38 -29.50 7.00
C LYS A 133 -19.68 -30.84 6.81
N MET A 134 -19.43 -31.53 7.91
CA MET A 134 -18.93 -32.90 7.91
C MET A 134 -20.14 -33.82 7.92
N GLY A 135 -20.60 -34.26 6.74
CA GLY A 135 -21.63 -35.30 6.65
C GLY A 135 -22.75 -35.02 5.68
N GLY A 136 -22.88 -35.94 4.72
CA GLY A 136 -23.98 -36.18 3.80
C GLY A 136 -23.95 -37.64 3.38
#